data_AF-A0A9E4E8J4-F1
#
_entry.id   AF-A0A9E4E8J4-F1
#
_cell.length_a   1.000
_cell.length_b   1.000
_cell.length_c   1.000
_cell.angle_alpha   90.00
_cell.angle_beta   90.00
_cell.angle_gamma   90.00
#
_symmetry.space_group_name_H-M   'P 1'
#
loop_
_entity.id
_entity.type
_entity.pdbx_description
1 polymer ?
#
loop_
_entity_poly.entity_id
_entity_poly.type
_entity_poly.pdbx_seq_one_letter_code
_entity_poly.pdbx_strand_id
1 'polypeptide(L)'
;MKSLAPIFILALTAGILGGLLAVTAHYTKPLIEQNRSEAVAAELEELQELIRARIKSLELTARQLESCEYQIEITQETTKGYGGNMEIAMAFLGESLVGARVLSHRETPGFADALDPDAWISAFGTKPLSGIDTVSRATITTRAVLETVNQRVAYQVEWLQLCLLDV
;
A
#
# COMPACT_ATOMS: atom_id res chain seq x y z
N MET A 1 -33.11 -47.27 14.87
CA MET A 1 -31.76 -47.23 14.27
C MET A 1 -31.65 -45.95 13.46
N LYS A 2 -30.71 -45.05 13.78
CA LYS A 2 -30.56 -43.79 13.04
C LYS A 2 -29.91 -44.10 11.68
N SER A 3 -30.46 -43.54 10.60
CA SER A 3 -29.92 -43.70 9.24
C SER A 3 -28.50 -43.10 9.17
N LEU A 4 -27.52 -43.92 8.75
CA LEU A 4 -26.11 -43.52 8.55
C LEU A 4 -25.86 -42.90 7.16
N ALA A 5 -26.80 -43.07 6.22
CA ALA A 5 -26.73 -42.52 4.87
C ALA A 5 -26.37 -41.01 4.79
N PRO A 6 -26.93 -40.10 5.61
CA PRO A 6 -26.58 -38.68 5.53
C PRO A 6 -25.13 -38.38 5.92
N ILE A 7 -24.51 -39.19 6.78
CA ILE A 7 -23.11 -39.01 7.21
C ILE A 7 -22.15 -39.31 6.06
N PHE A 8 -22.40 -40.38 5.31
CA PHE A 8 -21.58 -40.75 4.16
C PHE A 8 -21.67 -39.74 3.03
N ILE A 9 -22.87 -39.22 2.76
CA ILE A 9 -23.07 -38.20 1.72
C ILE A 9 -22.29 -36.92 2.08
N LEU A 10 -22.34 -36.49 3.34
CA LEU A 10 -21.61 -35.30 3.79
C LEU A 10 -20.09 -35.49 3.76
N ALA A 11 -19.59 -36.65 4.16
CA ALA A 11 -18.16 -36.96 4.09
C ALA A 11 -17.64 -36.96 2.65
N LEU A 12 -18.44 -37.52 1.73
CA LEU A 12 -18.09 -37.60 0.31
C LEU A 12 -18.10 -36.21 -0.34
N THR A 13 -19.12 -35.39 -0.10
CA THR A 13 -19.19 -34.03 -0.65
C THR A 13 -18.11 -33.12 -0.08
N ALA A 14 -17.86 -33.19 1.24
CA ALA A 14 -16.78 -32.43 1.87
C ALA A 14 -15.40 -32.84 1.35
N GLY A 15 -15.16 -34.14 1.15
CA GLY A 15 -13.92 -34.66 0.57
C GLY A 15 -13.70 -34.15 -0.86
N ILE A 16 -14.74 -34.16 -1.69
CA ILE A 16 -14.67 -33.65 -3.07
C ILE A 16 -14.38 -32.14 -3.06
N LEU A 17 -15.12 -31.35 -2.28
CA LEU A 17 -14.93 -29.89 -2.21
C LEU A 17 -13.55 -29.52 -1.65
N GLY A 18 -13.12 -30.17 -0.59
CA GLY A 18 -11.79 -29.96 -0.01
C GLY A 18 -10.67 -30.36 -0.96
N GLY A 19 -10.82 -31.49 -1.67
CA GLY A 19 -9.87 -31.94 -2.68
C GLY A 19 -9.73 -30.97 -3.85
N LEU A 20 -10.86 -30.52 -4.42
CA LEU A 20 -10.87 -29.51 -5.49
C LEU A 20 -10.21 -28.20 -5.06
N LEU A 21 -10.53 -27.70 -3.85
CA LEU A 21 -9.93 -26.48 -3.32
C LEU A 21 -8.41 -26.66 -3.09
N ALA A 22 -7.97 -27.81 -2.60
CA ALA A 22 -6.56 -28.09 -2.36
C ALA A 22 -5.76 -28.16 -3.68
N VAL A 23 -6.30 -28.84 -4.69
CA VAL A 23 -5.66 -28.96 -6.02
C VAL A 23 -5.57 -27.59 -6.68
N THR A 24 -6.67 -26.83 -6.72
CA THR A 24 -6.65 -25.47 -7.30
C THR A 24 -5.66 -24.57 -6.58
N ALA A 25 -5.63 -24.58 -5.25
CA ALA A 25 -4.68 -23.81 -4.47
C ALA A 25 -3.22 -24.25 -4.69
N HIS A 26 -2.94 -25.55 -4.84
CA HIS A 26 -1.58 -26.05 -5.04
C HIS A 26 -0.95 -25.54 -6.35
N TYR A 27 -1.72 -25.52 -7.44
CA TYR A 27 -1.23 -25.11 -8.75
C TYR A 27 -1.29 -23.59 -8.98
N THR A 28 -2.22 -22.87 -8.37
CA THR A 28 -2.37 -21.42 -8.59
C THR A 28 -1.49 -20.55 -7.70
N LYS A 29 -1.17 -21.00 -6.48
CA LYS A 29 -0.31 -20.26 -5.53
C LYS A 29 0.97 -19.68 -6.13
N PRO A 30 1.81 -20.44 -6.86
CA PRO A 30 3.09 -19.90 -7.34
C PRO A 30 2.91 -18.72 -8.30
N LEU A 31 1.90 -18.77 -9.18
CA LEU A 31 1.64 -17.69 -10.14
C LEU A 31 1.01 -16.46 -9.48
N ILE A 32 0.11 -16.67 -8.50
CA ILE A 32 -0.51 -15.56 -7.76
C ILE A 32 0.55 -14.77 -6.99
N GLU A 33 1.49 -15.46 -6.36
CA GLU A 33 2.54 -14.80 -5.59
C GLU A 33 3.50 -14.02 -6.49
N GLN A 34 3.88 -14.61 -7.63
CA GLN A 34 4.71 -13.92 -8.62
C GLN A 34 4.03 -12.65 -9.12
N ASN A 35 2.78 -12.74 -9.61
CA ASN A 35 2.05 -11.58 -10.12
C ASN A 35 1.88 -10.49 -9.07
N ARG A 36 1.70 -10.86 -7.79
CA ARG A 36 1.64 -9.90 -6.68
C ARG A 36 2.98 -9.22 -6.46
N SER A 37 4.09 -9.97 -6.46
CA SER A 37 5.42 -9.40 -6.27
C SER A 37 5.81 -8.45 -7.41
N GLU A 38 5.45 -8.78 -8.65
CA GLU A 38 5.69 -7.93 -9.82
C GLU A 38 4.85 -6.65 -9.77
N ALA A 39 3.57 -6.76 -9.38
CA ALA A 39 2.72 -5.58 -9.19
C ALA A 39 3.27 -4.66 -8.08
N VAL A 40 3.65 -5.22 -6.93
CA VAL A 40 4.26 -4.44 -5.83
C VAL A 40 5.59 -3.82 -6.26
N ALA A 41 6.42 -4.53 -7.02
CA ALA A 41 7.68 -4.00 -7.52
C ALA A 41 7.48 -2.81 -8.46
N ALA A 42 6.48 -2.85 -9.34
CA ALA A 42 6.15 -1.75 -10.24
C ALA A 42 5.72 -0.48 -9.48
N GLU A 43 4.87 -0.62 -8.46
CA GLU A 43 4.45 0.48 -7.58
C GLU A 43 5.65 1.12 -6.85
N LEU A 44 6.57 0.29 -6.35
CA LEU A 44 7.78 0.77 -5.68
C LEU A 44 8.77 1.43 -6.64
N GLU A 45 8.91 0.91 -7.86
CA GLU A 45 9.75 1.52 -8.90
C GLU A 45 9.24 2.92 -9.29
N GLU A 46 7.92 3.10 -9.34
CA GLU A 46 7.34 4.41 -9.59
C GLU A 46 7.65 5.42 -8.47
N LEU A 47 7.54 5.01 -7.21
CA LEU A 47 7.95 5.86 -6.07
C LEU A 47 9.44 6.22 -6.13
N GLN A 48 10.30 5.28 -6.54
CA GLN A 48 11.73 5.53 -6.73
C GLN A 48 11.98 6.57 -7.83
N GLU A 49 11.22 6.52 -8.93
CA GLU A 49 11.34 7.50 -10.00
C GLU A 49 10.85 8.90 -9.55
N LEU A 50 9.78 8.98 -8.75
CA LEU A 50 9.34 10.25 -8.14
C LEU A 50 10.43 10.85 -7.23
N ILE A 51 11.06 10.04 -6.38
CA ILE A 51 12.20 10.47 -5.55
C ILE A 51 13.34 10.97 -6.43
N ARG A 52 13.73 10.21 -7.46
CA ARG A 52 14.80 10.58 -8.38
C ARG A 52 14.51 11.91 -9.07
N ALA A 53 13.28 12.10 -9.55
CA ALA A 53 12.84 13.36 -10.16
C ALA A 53 12.92 14.52 -9.15
N ARG A 54 12.51 14.29 -7.89
CA ARG A 54 12.56 15.31 -6.84
C ARG A 54 13.98 15.71 -6.49
N ILE A 55 14.90 14.75 -6.32
CA ILE A 55 16.33 15.00 -6.07
C ILE A 55 16.93 15.84 -7.19
N LYS A 56 16.65 15.47 -8.45
CA LYS A 56 17.12 16.21 -9.62
C LYS A 56 16.57 17.65 -9.63
N SER A 57 15.31 17.86 -9.26
CA SER A 57 14.69 19.19 -9.20
C SER A 57 15.32 20.13 -8.17
N LEU A 58 15.92 19.56 -7.12
CA LEU A 58 16.57 20.30 -6.04
C LEU A 58 18.09 20.42 -6.22
N GLU A 59 18.63 19.89 -7.33
CA GLU A 59 20.06 19.87 -7.64
C GLU A 59 20.94 19.32 -6.50
N LEU A 60 20.40 18.36 -5.73
CA LEU A 60 21.08 17.82 -4.55
C LEU A 60 22.29 16.97 -4.94
N THR A 61 23.37 17.14 -4.18
CA THR A 61 24.57 16.32 -4.28
C THR A 61 24.45 15.05 -3.41
N ALA A 62 25.24 14.02 -3.73
CA ALA A 62 25.29 12.79 -2.92
C ALA A 62 25.59 13.07 -1.44
N ARG A 63 26.46 14.04 -1.15
CA ARG A 63 26.78 14.45 0.22
C ARG A 63 25.59 15.08 0.96
N GLN A 64 24.70 15.78 0.26
CA GLN A 64 23.49 16.34 0.88
C GLN A 64 22.46 15.25 1.19
N LEU A 65 22.40 14.18 0.38
CA LEU A 65 21.52 13.04 0.64
C LEU A 65 21.96 12.20 1.86
N GLU A 66 23.20 12.36 2.31
CA GLU A 66 23.69 11.79 3.57
C GLU A 66 23.31 12.63 4.80
N SER A 67 22.85 13.87 4.60
CA SER A 67 22.34 14.72 5.69
C SER A 67 20.92 14.31 6.08
N CYS A 68 20.60 14.41 7.37
CA CYS A 68 19.22 14.26 7.87
C CYS A 68 18.24 15.09 7.02
N GLU A 69 18.60 16.34 6.70
CA GLU A 69 17.73 17.30 6.00
C GLU A 69 17.17 16.77 4.66
N TYR A 70 17.92 15.93 3.94
CA TYR A 70 17.54 15.40 2.62
C TYR A 70 17.60 13.88 2.56
N GLN A 71 17.45 13.21 3.71
CA GLN A 71 17.47 11.76 3.74
C GLN A 71 16.28 11.18 2.96
N ILE A 72 16.54 10.14 2.19
CA ILE A 72 15.52 9.41 1.44
C ILE A 72 15.00 8.27 2.30
N GLU A 73 13.68 8.15 2.39
CA GLU A 73 13.02 7.03 3.06
C GLU A 73 11.85 6.52 2.22
N ILE A 74 11.75 5.22 2.04
CA ILE A 74 10.52 4.57 1.57
C ILE A 74 10.03 3.69 2.70
N THR A 75 8.83 3.97 3.18
CA THR A 75 8.20 3.29 4.30
C THR A 75 6.90 2.62 3.85
N GLN A 76 6.49 1.57 4.55
CA GLN A 76 5.25 0.86 4.28
C GLN A 76 4.41 0.85 5.55
N GLU A 77 3.15 1.25 5.43
CA GLU A 77 2.20 1.30 6.53
C GLU A 77 0.96 0.48 6.20
N THR A 78 0.48 -0.27 7.19
CA THR A 78 -0.79 -0.98 7.09
C THR A 78 -1.92 -0.11 7.60
N THR A 79 -2.97 0.05 6.80
CA THR A 79 -4.21 0.73 7.23
C THR A 79 -5.43 -0.16 7.04
N LYS A 80 -6.53 0.19 7.68
CA LYS A 80 -7.79 -0.56 7.58
C LYS A 80 -8.81 0.22 6.75
N GLY A 81 -9.01 -0.20 5.50
CA GLY A 81 -10.07 0.27 4.61
C GLY A 81 -11.41 -0.44 4.86
N TYR A 82 -12.32 -0.31 3.90
CA TYR A 82 -13.63 -0.97 3.95
C TYR A 82 -13.53 -2.48 3.71
N GLY A 83 -12.70 -2.91 2.76
CA GLY A 83 -12.46 -4.31 2.39
C GLY A 83 -11.50 -5.06 3.30
N GLY A 84 -10.89 -4.37 4.28
CA GLY A 84 -9.95 -4.93 5.23
C GLY A 84 -8.62 -4.16 5.25
N ASN A 85 -7.54 -4.86 5.55
CA ASN A 85 -6.21 -4.24 5.60
C ASN A 85 -5.71 -3.90 4.20
N MET A 86 -5.01 -2.78 4.09
CA MET A 86 -4.33 -2.28 2.90
C MET A 86 -2.91 -1.90 3.26
N GLU A 87 -1.98 -2.14 2.34
CA GLU A 87 -0.58 -1.74 2.50
C GLU A 87 -0.31 -0.51 1.63
N ILE A 88 0.25 0.53 2.23
CA ILE A 88 0.55 1.81 1.57
C ILE A 88 2.05 2.05 1.67
N ALA A 89 2.71 2.23 0.53
CA ALA A 89 4.07 2.71 0.47
C ALA A 89 4.08 4.24 0.36
N MET A 90 4.98 4.89 1.09
CA MET A 90 5.19 6.33 1.06
C MET A 90 6.67 6.63 0.88
N ALA A 91 6.96 7.57 0.00
CA ALA A 91 8.29 8.04 -0.30
C ALA A 91 8.51 9.42 0.30
N PHE A 92 9.59 9.59 1.05
CA PHE A 92 10.00 10.83 1.69
C PHE A 92 11.38 11.27 1.23
N LEU A 93 11.56 12.59 1.16
CA LEU A 93 12.85 13.27 1.03
C LEU A 93 12.91 14.34 2.12
N GLY A 94 13.68 14.06 3.18
CA GLY A 94 13.65 14.83 4.42
C GLY A 94 12.25 14.76 5.06
N GLU A 95 11.65 15.92 5.31
CA GLU A 95 10.28 16.05 5.84
C GLU A 95 9.20 15.97 4.76
N SER A 96 9.58 16.09 3.48
CA SER A 96 8.63 16.20 2.39
C SER A 96 8.17 14.81 1.91
N LEU A 97 6.86 14.59 1.92
CA LEU A 97 6.25 13.49 1.19
C LEU A 97 6.42 13.74 -0.31
N VAL A 98 7.07 12.80 -1.00
CA VAL A 98 7.30 12.84 -2.45
C VAL A 98 6.19 12.12 -3.22
N GLY A 99 5.64 11.05 -2.63
CA GLY A 99 4.57 10.28 -3.23
C GLY A 99 4.05 9.17 -2.33
N ALA A 100 2.89 8.62 -2.67
CA ALA A 100 2.32 7.45 -2.01
C ALA A 100 1.73 6.47 -3.04
N ARG A 101 1.81 5.16 -2.78
CA ARG A 101 1.21 4.09 -3.59
C ARG A 101 0.55 3.04 -2.72
N VAL A 102 -0.52 2.44 -3.21
CA VAL A 102 -1.19 1.33 -2.53
C VAL A 102 -0.64 0.03 -3.09
N LEU A 103 0.11 -0.71 -2.28
CA LEU A 103 0.75 -1.96 -2.70
C LEU A 103 -0.22 -3.14 -2.74
N SER A 104 -1.20 -3.13 -1.83
CA SER A 104 -2.24 -4.16 -1.82
C SER A 104 -3.49 -3.69 -1.08
N HIS A 105 -4.65 -4.16 -1.53
CA HIS A 105 -5.93 -3.93 -0.87
C HIS A 105 -6.94 -5.03 -1.23
N ARG A 106 -8.09 -5.05 -0.54
CA ARG A 106 -9.22 -5.97 -0.81
C ARG A 106 -10.55 -5.23 -1.00
N GLU A 107 -10.45 -3.96 -1.35
CA GLU A 107 -11.58 -3.08 -1.61
C GLU A 107 -12.43 -3.54 -2.79
N THR A 108 -13.66 -3.06 -2.84
CA THR A 108 -14.62 -3.42 -3.89
C THR A 108 -14.13 -2.89 -5.25
N PRO A 109 -13.99 -3.75 -6.28
CA PRO A 109 -13.65 -3.31 -7.64
C PRO A 109 -14.64 -2.24 -8.14
N GLY A 110 -14.13 -1.19 -8.81
CA GLY A 110 -14.94 -0.07 -9.30
C GLY A 110 -15.20 1.05 -8.27
N PHE A 111 -14.95 0.81 -6.98
CA PHE A 111 -14.92 1.86 -5.95
C PHE A 111 -13.49 2.19 -5.52
N ALA A 112 -12.57 1.24 -5.66
CA ALA A 112 -11.17 1.39 -5.31
C ALA A 112 -10.33 2.07 -6.40
N ASP A 113 -10.91 2.45 -7.55
CA ASP A 113 -10.21 3.06 -8.69
C ASP A 113 -9.47 4.37 -8.30
N ALA A 114 -9.88 5.00 -7.19
CA ALA A 114 -9.16 6.12 -6.59
C ALA A 114 -7.74 5.76 -6.11
N LEU A 115 -7.48 4.48 -5.84
CA LEU A 115 -6.20 3.95 -5.38
C LEU A 115 -5.26 3.60 -6.54
N ASP A 116 -5.75 3.63 -7.79
CA ASP A 116 -4.91 3.40 -8.97
C ASP A 116 -3.87 4.52 -9.10
N PRO A 117 -2.63 4.23 -9.55
CA PRO A 117 -1.51 5.17 -9.51
C PRO A 117 -1.77 6.55 -10.12
N ASP A 118 -2.51 6.60 -11.23
CA ASP A 118 -2.80 7.83 -11.99
C ASP A 118 -4.06 8.57 -11.51
N ALA A 119 -4.72 8.10 -10.46
CA ALA A 119 -6.00 8.62 -10.00
C ALA A 119 -5.83 9.57 -8.80
N TRP A 120 -6.60 9.37 -7.73
CA TRP A 120 -6.60 10.22 -6.55
C TRP A 120 -5.30 10.10 -5.73
N ILE A 121 -4.70 8.91 -5.67
CA ILE A 121 -3.45 8.67 -4.93
C ILE A 121 -2.26 9.48 -5.49
N SER A 122 -2.28 9.87 -6.77
CA SER A 122 -1.25 10.73 -7.39
C SER A 122 -1.17 12.14 -6.79
N ALA A 123 -2.22 12.60 -6.10
CA ALA A 123 -2.24 13.91 -5.45
C ALA A 123 -1.30 13.98 -4.24
N PHE A 124 -0.96 12.85 -3.63
CA PHE A 124 -0.04 12.78 -2.51
C PHE A 124 1.39 13.08 -2.97
N GLY A 125 2.01 14.09 -2.37
CA GLY A 125 3.33 14.59 -2.76
C GLY A 125 3.31 15.69 -3.84
N THR A 126 2.15 15.95 -4.47
CA THR A 126 1.98 17.07 -5.43
C THR A 126 1.11 18.20 -4.88
N LYS A 127 0.28 17.92 -3.88
CA LYS A 127 -0.61 18.88 -3.22
C LYS A 127 -0.46 18.83 -1.70
N PRO A 128 -0.77 19.93 -0.98
CA PRO A 128 -0.88 19.87 0.47
C PRO A 128 -1.96 18.87 0.88
N LEU A 129 -1.71 18.08 1.93
CA LEU A 129 -2.63 17.04 2.40
C LEU A 129 -4.01 17.59 2.79
N SER A 130 -4.07 18.84 3.27
CA SER A 130 -5.32 19.54 3.59
C SER A 130 -6.18 19.86 2.36
N GLY A 131 -5.60 19.81 1.16
CA GLY A 131 -6.30 20.01 -0.12
C GLY A 131 -6.66 18.70 -0.82
N ILE A 132 -6.45 17.54 -0.18
CA ILE A 132 -6.82 16.23 -0.71
C ILE A 132 -8.11 15.78 -0.03
N ASP A 133 -9.22 15.89 -0.74
CA ASP A 133 -10.52 15.44 -0.26
C ASP A 133 -10.71 13.93 -0.41
N THR A 134 -11.59 13.36 0.42
CA THR A 134 -12.02 11.96 0.25
C THR A 134 -12.85 11.77 -1.01
N VAL A 135 -12.79 10.60 -1.62
CA VAL A 135 -13.55 10.30 -2.84
C VAL A 135 -14.97 9.83 -2.52
N SER A 136 -15.95 10.35 -3.25
CA SER A 136 -17.35 9.91 -3.13
C SER A 136 -17.49 8.44 -3.48
N ARG A 137 -18.30 7.69 -2.71
CA ARG A 137 -18.49 6.22 -2.84
C ARG A 137 -17.29 5.35 -2.46
N ALA A 138 -16.13 5.96 -2.17
CA ALA A 138 -14.93 5.30 -1.63
C ALA A 138 -14.48 5.93 -0.30
N THR A 139 -15.38 6.64 0.39
CA THR A 139 -15.04 7.56 1.47
C THR A 139 -14.34 6.89 2.64
N ILE A 140 -14.77 5.69 3.05
CA ILE A 140 -14.13 4.94 4.15
C ILE A 140 -12.69 4.61 3.80
N THR A 141 -12.49 4.07 2.60
CA THR A 141 -11.20 3.65 2.05
C THR A 141 -10.24 4.83 1.90
N THR A 142 -10.66 5.90 1.22
CA THR A 142 -9.79 7.07 0.99
C THR A 142 -9.52 7.85 2.27
N ARG A 143 -10.46 7.85 3.23
CA ARG A 143 -10.22 8.46 4.54
C ARG A 143 -9.16 7.69 5.31
N ALA A 144 -9.22 6.35 5.31
CA ALA A 144 -8.21 5.53 5.97
C ALA A 144 -6.80 5.79 5.41
N VAL A 145 -6.68 5.88 4.08
CA VAL A 145 -5.41 6.25 3.42
C VAL A 145 -4.96 7.65 3.86
N LEU A 146 -5.84 8.65 3.78
CA LEU A 146 -5.51 10.03 4.12
C LEU A 146 -5.08 10.18 5.59
N GLU A 147 -5.76 9.51 6.52
CA GLU A 147 -5.41 9.52 7.94
C GLU A 147 -4.05 8.88 8.19
N THR A 148 -3.78 7.71 7.59
CA THR A 148 -2.48 7.03 7.70
C THR A 148 -1.34 7.88 7.14
N VAL A 149 -1.52 8.49 5.97
CA VAL A 149 -0.49 9.37 5.39
C VAL A 149 -0.26 10.60 6.26
N ASN A 150 -1.31 11.25 6.77
CA ASN A 150 -1.17 12.39 7.67
C ASN A 150 -0.40 12.02 8.96
N GLN A 151 -0.71 10.86 9.55
CA GLN A 151 -0.01 10.38 10.74
C GLN A 151 1.46 10.10 10.44
N ARG A 152 1.77 9.40 9.34
CA ARG A 152 3.16 9.09 8.99
C ARG A 152 3.98 10.33 8.66
N VAL A 153 3.38 11.33 8.00
CA VAL A 153 4.01 12.62 7.73
C VAL A 153 4.30 13.38 9.02
N ALA A 154 3.38 13.38 9.98
CA ALA A 154 3.62 13.99 11.29
C ALA A 154 4.81 13.32 12.03
N TYR A 155 4.86 11.99 12.02
CA TYR A 155 5.99 11.25 12.57
C TYR A 155 7.30 11.54 11.81
N GLN A 156 7.26 11.70 10.49
CA GLN A 156 8.44 12.03 9.69
C GLN A 156 9.05 13.37 10.12
N VAL A 157 8.21 14.39 10.32
CA VAL A 157 8.64 15.72 10.76
C VAL A 157 9.28 15.64 12.15
N GLU A 158 8.65 14.95 13.09
CA GLU A 158 9.17 14.77 14.45
C GLU A 158 10.51 14.02 14.43
N TRP A 159 10.60 12.94 13.67
CA TRP A 159 11.82 12.15 13.52
C TRP A 159 12.97 12.98 12.93
N LEU A 160 12.68 13.79 11.91
CA LEU A 160 13.68 14.66 11.28
C LEU A 160 14.20 15.73 12.25
N GLN A 161 13.31 16.31 13.05
CA GLN A 161 13.69 17.29 14.07
C GLN A 161 14.67 16.69 15.08
N LEU A 162 14.42 15.46 15.55
CA LEU A 162 15.36 14.75 16.42
C LEU A 162 16.71 14.51 15.71
N CYS A 163 16.68 14.03 14.46
CA CYS A 163 17.89 13.79 13.66
C CYS A 163 18.74 15.05 13.52
N LEU A 164 18.13 16.21 13.27
CA LEU A 164 18.83 17.49 13.12
C LEU A 164 19.41 18.04 14.43
N LEU A 165 18.90 17.62 15.60
CA LEU A 165 19.40 18.05 16.91
C LEU A 165 20.60 17.23 17.40
N ASP A 166 20.83 16.06 16.80
CA ASP A 166 21.92 15.12 17.16
C ASP A 166 23.20 15.31 16.31
N VAL A 167 23.27 16.35 15.46
CA VAL A 167 24.43 16.69 14.60
C VAL A 167 25.33 17.76 15.22
#